data_AF-A0A7V5KWZ9-F1
#
_entry.id   AF-A0A7V5KWZ9-F1
#
_cell.length_a   1.000
_cell.length_b   1.000
_cell.length_c   1.000
_cell.angle_alpha   90.00
_cell.angle_beta   90.00
_cell.angle_gamma   90.00
#
_symmetry.space_group_name_H-M   'P 1'
#
loop_
_entity.id
_entity.type
_entity.pdbx_description
1 polymer ?
#
loop_
_entity_poly.entity_id
_entity_poly.type
_entity_poly.pdbx_seq_one_letter_code
_entity_poly.pdbx_strand_id
1 'polypeptide(L)'
;MLTTLHKIAERKIEKAIAEGKVPDLSHWKNKPLPEDNMQNVPTDLRLAYRMLKNSGYIPEELALRKEIVRTEELLAAAVDEQEKYKQLKKLNYLKFKLECRRGRPLHINEDSPYFGKVVDRVR
;
A
#
# COMPACT_ATOMS: atom_id res chain seq x y z
N MET A 1 6.72 -21.27 -16.54
CA MET A 1 6.50 -20.64 -15.22
C MET A 1 5.01 -20.37 -15.04
N LEU A 2 4.40 -20.80 -13.91
CA LEU A 2 2.98 -20.59 -13.51
C LEU A 2 1.87 -21.45 -14.14
N THR A 3 2.17 -22.64 -14.67
CA THR A 3 1.17 -23.53 -15.31
C THR A 3 0.02 -23.96 -14.39
N THR A 4 0.26 -24.09 -13.09
CA THR A 4 -0.75 -24.49 -12.09
C THR A 4 -1.76 -23.38 -11.83
N LEU A 5 -1.32 -22.13 -11.64
CA LEU A 5 -2.22 -20.98 -11.45
C LEU A 5 -3.08 -20.76 -12.70
N HIS A 6 -2.49 -20.91 -13.88
CA HIS A 6 -3.25 -20.81 -15.13
C HIS A 6 -4.36 -21.87 -15.21
N LYS A 7 -4.05 -23.14 -14.89
CA LYS A 7 -5.06 -24.21 -14.82
C LYS A 7 -6.17 -23.95 -13.79
N ILE A 8 -5.83 -23.36 -12.64
CA ILE A 8 -6.83 -23.00 -11.61
C ILE A 8 -7.71 -21.85 -12.11
N ALA A 9 -7.12 -20.84 -12.75
CA ALA A 9 -7.85 -19.72 -13.33
C ALA A 9 -8.82 -20.20 -14.41
N GLU A 10 -8.36 -21.04 -15.34
CA GLU A 10 -9.18 -21.56 -16.43
C GLU A 10 -10.42 -22.32 -15.90
N ARG A 11 -10.21 -23.25 -14.98
CA ARG A 11 -11.31 -23.99 -14.34
C ARG A 11 -12.32 -23.08 -13.64
N LYS A 12 -11.87 -21.98 -13.03
CA LYS A 12 -12.77 -21.01 -12.39
C LYS A 12 -13.56 -20.20 -13.43
N ILE A 13 -12.92 -19.83 -14.53
CA ILE A 13 -13.57 -19.10 -15.63
C ILE A 13 -14.63 -19.98 -16.28
N GLU A 14 -14.29 -21.22 -16.64
CA GLU A 14 -15.23 -22.21 -17.21
C GLU A 14 -16.43 -22.43 -16.28
N LYS A 15 -16.17 -22.59 -14.98
CA LYS A 15 -17.25 -22.74 -13.99
C LYS A 15 -18.15 -21.51 -13.90
N ALA A 16 -17.59 -20.29 -13.93
CA ALA A 16 -18.37 -19.07 -13.91
C ALA A 16 -19.22 -18.89 -15.18
N ILE A 17 -18.70 -19.30 -16.34
CA ILE A 17 -19.44 -19.33 -17.61
C ILE A 17 -20.60 -20.33 -17.52
N ALA A 18 -20.34 -21.55 -17.04
CA ALA A 18 -21.37 -22.58 -16.88
C ALA A 18 -22.48 -22.18 -15.90
N GLU A 19 -22.14 -21.44 -14.83
CA GLU A 19 -23.10 -20.91 -13.86
C GLU A 19 -23.80 -19.62 -14.32
N GLY A 20 -23.44 -19.07 -15.50
CA GLY A 20 -24.01 -17.82 -16.02
C GLY A 20 -23.67 -16.58 -15.17
N LYS A 21 -22.62 -16.64 -14.35
CA LYS A 21 -22.19 -15.55 -13.44
C LYS A 21 -21.28 -14.53 -14.10
N VAL A 22 -21.00 -14.68 -15.38
CA VAL A 22 -20.13 -13.76 -16.12
C VAL A 22 -20.93 -12.48 -16.39
N PRO A 23 -20.43 -11.30 -15.96
CA PRO A 23 -21.09 -10.04 -16.24
C PRO A 23 -21.09 -9.75 -17.75
N ASP A 24 -22.07 -8.97 -18.23
CA ASP A 24 -22.07 -8.51 -19.62
C ASP A 24 -20.90 -7.55 -19.87
N LEU A 25 -19.93 -8.01 -20.67
CA LEU A 25 -18.72 -7.28 -21.04
C LEU A 25 -18.84 -6.57 -22.40
N SER A 26 -20.02 -6.57 -23.03
CA SER A 26 -20.23 -6.00 -24.38
C SER A 26 -19.80 -4.54 -24.49
N HIS A 27 -19.94 -3.78 -23.40
CA HIS A 27 -19.54 -2.37 -23.30
C HIS A 27 -18.02 -2.12 -23.31
N TRP A 28 -17.20 -3.17 -23.17
CA TRP A 28 -15.74 -3.12 -23.30
C TRP A 28 -15.23 -3.44 -24.71
N LYS A 29 -16.12 -3.89 -25.61
CA LYS A 29 -15.74 -4.20 -27.00
C LYS A 29 -15.18 -2.95 -27.68
N ASN A 30 -14.02 -3.08 -28.32
CA ASN A 30 -13.30 -2.00 -29.00
C ASN A 30 -12.85 -0.83 -28.11
N LYS A 31 -12.87 -0.99 -26.77
CA LYS A 31 -12.25 -0.01 -25.88
C LYS A 31 -10.77 -0.35 -25.68
N PRO A 32 -9.87 0.66 -25.68
CA PRO A 32 -8.48 0.44 -25.32
C PRO A 32 -8.40 -0.07 -23.88
N LEU A 33 -7.39 -0.90 -23.59
CA LEU A 33 -7.13 -1.30 -22.21
C LEU A 33 -6.81 -0.06 -21.36
N PRO A 34 -7.24 -0.03 -20.09
CA PRO A 34 -6.81 0.99 -19.14
C PRO A 34 -5.28 1.01 -19.03
N GLU A 35 -4.72 2.19 -18.76
CA GLU A 35 -3.29 2.33 -18.52
C GLU A 35 -2.82 1.42 -17.37
N ASP A 36 -1.66 0.78 -17.56
CA ASP A 36 -1.07 -0.05 -16.52
C ASP A 36 -0.53 0.86 -15.40
N ASN A 37 -1.20 0.84 -14.25
CA ASN A 37 -0.76 1.56 -13.05
C ASN A 37 0.55 1.02 -12.44
N MET A 38 1.14 -0.04 -13.02
CA MET A 38 2.36 -0.70 -12.53
C MET A 38 3.55 -0.61 -13.51
N GLN A 39 3.60 0.43 -14.34
CA GLN A 39 4.73 0.68 -15.27
C GLN A 39 6.10 0.70 -14.57
N ASN A 40 6.17 1.18 -13.32
CA ASN A 40 7.39 1.23 -12.52
C ASN A 40 7.80 -0.12 -11.91
N VAL A 41 7.01 -1.18 -12.11
CA VAL A 41 7.27 -2.52 -11.56
C VAL A 41 7.77 -3.44 -12.68
N PRO A 42 8.89 -4.16 -12.49
CA PRO A 42 9.37 -5.16 -13.44
C PRO A 42 8.27 -6.13 -13.84
N THR A 43 8.20 -6.47 -15.13
CA THR A 43 7.11 -7.27 -15.74
C THR A 43 6.83 -8.56 -14.97
N ASP A 44 7.88 -9.25 -14.55
CA ASP A 44 7.79 -10.54 -13.86
C ASP A 44 7.16 -10.42 -12.46
N LEU A 45 7.25 -9.25 -11.83
CA LEU A 45 6.71 -8.98 -10.49
C LEU A 45 5.27 -8.44 -10.52
N ARG A 46 4.81 -7.89 -11.66
CA ARG A 46 3.48 -7.23 -11.73
C ARG A 46 2.35 -8.17 -11.35
N LEU A 47 2.40 -9.45 -11.74
CA LEU A 47 1.36 -10.42 -11.39
C LEU A 47 1.24 -10.60 -9.87
N ALA A 48 2.36 -10.83 -9.19
CA ALA A 48 2.40 -10.99 -7.74
C ALA A 48 1.89 -9.73 -7.02
N TYR A 49 2.34 -8.55 -7.45
CA TYR A 49 1.88 -7.28 -6.89
C TYR A 49 0.38 -7.03 -7.10
N ARG A 50 -0.17 -7.36 -8.28
CA ARG A 50 -1.62 -7.27 -8.53
C ARG A 50 -2.41 -8.20 -7.64
N MET A 51 -1.94 -9.44 -7.44
CA MET A 51 -2.60 -10.39 -6.54
C MET A 51 -2.65 -9.87 -5.11
N LEU A 52 -1.54 -9.35 -4.58
CA LEU A 52 -1.47 -8.75 -3.25
C LEU A 52 -2.37 -7.50 -3.14
N LYS A 53 -2.35 -6.62 -4.14
CA LYS A 53 -3.21 -5.43 -4.16
C LYS A 53 -4.70 -5.82 -4.15
N ASN A 54 -5.09 -6.80 -4.97
CA ASN A 54 -6.48 -7.24 -5.10
C ASN A 54 -6.99 -7.99 -3.86
N SER A 55 -6.11 -8.64 -3.08
CA SER A 55 -6.48 -9.29 -1.82
C SER A 55 -6.65 -8.31 -0.66
N GLY A 56 -6.39 -7.02 -0.88
CA GLY A 56 -6.37 -6.03 0.19
C GLY A 56 -5.15 -6.15 1.10
N TYR A 57 -4.07 -6.81 0.64
CA TYR A 57 -2.85 -6.92 1.43
C TYR A 57 -2.25 -5.54 1.67
N ILE A 58 -2.16 -5.16 2.94
CA ILE A 58 -1.49 -3.93 3.39
C ILE A 58 -0.15 -4.35 3.97
N PRO A 59 0.97 -3.97 3.33
CA PRO A 59 2.31 -4.15 3.91
C PRO A 59 2.39 -3.59 5.33
N GLU A 60 3.10 -4.28 6.22
CA GLU A 60 3.22 -3.89 7.63
C GLU A 60 3.76 -2.47 7.77
N GLU A 61 4.64 -2.04 6.86
CA GLU A 61 5.19 -0.68 6.82
C GLU A 61 4.11 0.38 6.59
N LEU A 62 3.12 0.09 5.74
CA LEU A 62 1.99 1.00 5.50
C LEU A 62 1.03 1.02 6.68
N ALA A 63 0.82 -0.12 7.35
CA ALA A 63 0.02 -0.17 8.57
C ALA A 63 0.68 0.63 9.70
N LEU A 64 1.99 0.46 9.90
CA LEU A 64 2.78 1.22 10.88
C LEU A 64 2.76 2.71 10.58
N ARG A 65 2.88 3.12 9.31
CA ARG A 65 2.76 4.53 8.92
C ARG A 65 1.41 5.12 9.27
N LYS A 66 0.31 4.41 9.02
CA LYS A 66 -1.02 4.85 9.43
C LYS A 66 -1.14 5.02 10.94
N GLU A 67 -0.56 4.09 11.70
CA GLU A 67 -0.55 4.18 13.17
C GLU A 67 0.27 5.37 13.69
N ILE A 68 1.42 5.66 13.05
CA ILE A 68 2.24 6.85 13.34
C ILE A 68 1.43 8.12 13.14
N VAL A 69 0.79 8.30 11.98
CA VAL A 69 -0.03 9.49 11.68
C VAL A 69 -1.16 9.65 12.71
N ARG A 70 -1.87 8.56 13.02
CA ARG A 70 -2.91 8.57 14.06
C ARG A 70 -2.36 8.97 15.43
N THR A 71 -1.17 8.50 15.79
CA THR A 71 -0.55 8.85 17.08
C THR A 71 -0.10 10.32 17.12
N GLU A 72 0.34 10.88 15.99
CA GLU A 72 0.66 12.30 15.85
C GLU A 72 -0.59 13.19 15.97
N GLU A 73 -1.71 12.79 15.35
CA GLU A 73 -3.01 13.46 15.50
C GLU A 73 -3.48 13.45 16.96
N LEU A 74 -3.38 12.31 17.65
CA LEU A 74 -3.72 12.18 19.06
C LEU A 74 -2.81 13.03 19.96
N LEU A 75 -1.53 13.10 19.64
CA LEU A 75 -0.58 13.96 20.37
C LEU A 75 -0.92 15.44 20.18
N ALA A 76 -1.31 15.86 18.98
CA ALA A 76 -1.71 17.23 18.68
C ALA A 76 -3.01 17.63 19.39
N ALA A 77 -3.95 16.69 19.55
CA ALA A 77 -5.22 16.91 20.23
C ALA A 77 -5.13 16.76 21.77
N ALA A 78 -4.05 16.18 22.31
CA ALA A 78 -3.90 15.96 23.74
C ALA A 78 -3.72 17.30 24.49
N VAL A 79 -4.50 17.49 25.56
CA VAL A 79 -4.42 18.68 26.42
C VAL A 79 -3.61 18.40 27.69
N ASP A 80 -3.69 17.17 28.21
CA ASP A 80 -2.99 16.73 29.41
C ASP A 80 -1.52 16.35 29.14
N GLU A 81 -0.63 16.75 30.05
CA GLU A 81 0.82 16.55 29.96
C GLU A 81 1.20 15.07 30.12
N GLN A 82 0.49 14.33 30.98
CA GLN A 82 0.72 12.89 31.14
C GLN A 82 0.31 12.11 29.88
N GLU A 83 -0.78 12.52 29.24
CA GLU A 83 -1.27 11.92 28.00
C GLU A 83 -0.33 12.23 26.84
N LYS A 84 0.16 13.47 26.73
CA LYS A 84 1.21 13.84 25.76
C LYS A 84 2.46 12.97 25.92
N TYR A 85 2.95 12.78 27.14
CA TYR A 85 4.14 11.97 27.36
C TYR A 85 3.94 10.50 26.94
N LYS A 86 2.78 9.92 27.22
CA LYS A 86 2.43 8.55 26.77
C LYS A 86 2.37 8.46 25.25
N GLN A 87 1.73 9.41 24.58
CA GLN A 87 1.64 9.42 23.12
C GLN A 87 3.01 9.64 22.46
N LEU A 88 3.86 10.49 23.04
CA LEU A 88 5.23 10.70 22.56
C LEU A 88 6.08 9.42 22.64
N LYS A 89 5.99 8.70 23.77
CA LYS A 89 6.67 7.41 23.93
C LYS A 89 6.18 6.36 22.94
N LYS A 90 4.86 6.31 22.70
CA LYS A 90 4.26 5.43 21.70
C LYS A 90 4.73 5.80 20.29
N LEU A 91 4.78 7.08 19.96
CA LEU A 91 5.23 7.58 18.67
C LEU A 91 6.69 7.17 18.39
N ASN A 92 7.58 7.36 19.38
CA ASN A 92 8.98 6.97 19.25
C ASN A 92 9.15 5.46 19.04
N TYR A 93 8.38 4.64 19.75
CA TYR A 93 8.37 3.19 19.56
C TYR A 93 7.92 2.81 18.14
N LEU A 94 6.85 3.41 17.63
CA LEU A 94 6.34 3.13 16.28
C LEU A 94 7.31 3.56 15.19
N LYS A 95 7.96 4.72 15.35
CA LYS A 95 9.03 5.20 14.45
C LYS A 95 10.19 4.22 14.44
N PHE A 96 10.69 3.82 15.60
CA PHE A 96 11.77 2.84 15.72
C PHE A 96 11.41 1.48 15.11
N LYS A 97 10.20 0.96 15.37
CA LYS A 97 9.72 -0.29 14.78
C LYS A 97 9.71 -0.23 13.25
N LEU A 98 9.31 0.89 12.68
CA LEU A 98 9.32 1.10 11.23
C LEU A 98 10.74 1.19 10.65
N GLU A 99 11.70 1.78 11.38
CA GLU A 99 13.12 1.81 11.00
C GLU A 99 13.73 0.40 10.96
N CYS A 100 13.53 -0.39 12.02
CA CYS A 100 13.99 -1.77 12.07
C CYS A 100 13.44 -2.61 10.92
N ARG A 101 12.14 -2.45 10.58
CA ARG A 101 11.52 -3.17 9.46
C ARG A 101 12.09 -2.75 8.10
N ARG A 102 12.37 -1.46 7.91
CA ARG A 102 12.90 -0.93 6.64
C ARG A 102 14.40 -1.19 6.44
N GLY A 103 15.13 -1.56 7.50
CA GLY A 103 16.59 -1.72 7.47
C GLY A 103 17.36 -0.41 7.17
N ARG A 104 16.68 0.74 7.28
CA ARG A 104 17.26 2.08 7.09
C ARG A 104 16.55 3.09 7.99
N PRO A 105 17.29 4.07 8.56
CA PRO A 105 16.70 5.08 9.43
C PRO A 105 15.69 5.97 8.68
N LEU A 106 14.68 6.47 9.41
CA LEU A 106 13.65 7.39 8.92
C LEU A 106 14.15 8.83 8.96
N HIS A 107 15.30 9.11 8.34
CA HIS A 107 15.77 10.49 8.19
C HIS A 107 15.03 11.18 7.03
N ILE A 108 13.78 11.57 7.27
CA ILE A 108 13.21 12.77 6.63
C ILE A 108 13.39 13.88 7.67
N ASN A 109 14.65 14.21 7.94
CA ASN A 109 14.97 15.36 8.79
C ASN A 109 14.82 16.63 7.93
N GLU A 110 14.56 17.77 8.58
CA GLU A 110 14.66 19.09 7.95
C GLU A 110 16.04 19.30 7.27
N ASP A 111 17.07 18.57 7.73
CA ASP A 111 18.42 18.54 7.16
C ASP A 111 18.58 17.65 5.89
N SER A 112 17.52 16.95 5.46
CA SER A 112 17.58 16.17 4.23
C SER A 112 17.56 17.09 3.01
N PRO A 113 18.52 16.99 2.07
CA PRO A 113 18.56 17.85 0.88
C PRO A 113 17.36 17.67 -0.06
N TYR A 114 16.50 16.69 0.23
CA TYR A 114 15.28 16.40 -0.52
C TYR A 114 14.01 16.90 0.17
N PHE A 115 14.07 17.36 1.42
CA PHE A 115 12.90 17.81 2.18
C PHE A 115 12.19 18.98 1.47
N GLY A 116 12.94 20.03 1.11
CA GLY A 116 12.38 21.19 0.39
C GLY A 116 11.72 20.82 -0.94
N LYS A 117 12.35 19.96 -1.74
CA LYS A 117 11.82 19.52 -3.05
C LYS A 117 10.52 18.73 -2.94
N VAL A 118 10.30 18.03 -1.83
CA VAL A 118 9.08 17.24 -1.59
C VAL A 118 7.96 18.14 -1.06
N VAL A 119 8.29 19.08 -0.16
CA VAL A 119 7.33 20.05 0.40
C VAL A 119 6.79 20.99 -0.68
N ASP A 120 7.65 21.50 -1.55
CA ASP A 120 7.27 22.41 -2.65
C ASP A 120 6.38 21.75 -3.71
N ARG A 121 6.39 20.41 -3.80
CA ARG A 121 5.60 19.66 -4.79
C ARG A 121 4.20 19.27 -4.29
N VAL A 122 3.97 19.39 -2.98
CA VAL A 122 2.70 19.03 -2.33
C VAL A 122 1.86 20.29 -2.00
N ARG A 123 2.46 21.47 -2.08
CA ARG A 123 1.77 22.78 -2.07
C ARG A 123 1.28 23.17 -3.46
#